data_AF-A0A2H3IDU6-F1
#
_entry.id   AF-A0A2H3IDU6-F1
#
_cell.length_a   1.000
_cell.length_b   1.000
_cell.length_c   1.000
_cell.angle_alpha   90.00
_cell.angle_beta   90.00
_cell.angle_gamma   90.00
#
_symmetry.space_group_name_H-M   'P 1'
#
loop_
_entity.id
_entity.type
_entity.pdbx_description
1 polymer ?
#
loop_
_entity_poly.entity_id
_entity_poly.type
_entity_poly.pdbx_seq_one_letter_code
_entity_poly.pdbx_strand_id
1 'polypeptide(L)'
;MDDDINPKRLSGASLLWYTMGEVFTIARERVASASYHLRQEAAWVERRSNNHSGILTGQPGCDGIMTGAYQWQRIVTVFYRSKIQNPRRPRPRYRFTEQQLRSWRELYAAIGAGYSEPPDMPSSPDSNEHLDPTPTLTTLQAACLEFCIQLLNQWVMRRDYDSPLICALCMLATTNAGFVSPDGYITILSDVIGTSRYLVLLHAWIITNPDPQMYSPIQAIEWKSIRDGLLKSRIQDAPGTMGVLRFMMDRFMTIGTYSPMHWMLDLHAFGVELRLRTGFRYQV
;
A
#
# COMPACT_ATOMS: atom_id res chain seq x y z
N MET A 1 -34.59 16.96 0.22
CA MET A 1 -34.10 17.17 -1.15
C MET A 1 -32.95 16.24 -1.34
N ASP A 2 -33.27 15.05 -1.83
CA ASP A 2 -32.37 13.92 -1.93
C ASP A 2 -31.22 14.24 -2.88
N ASP A 3 -30.01 14.23 -2.34
CA ASP A 3 -28.77 14.18 -3.12
C ASP A 3 -28.82 12.85 -3.88
N ASP A 4 -29.11 12.92 -5.17
CA ASP A 4 -29.10 11.80 -6.11
C ASP A 4 -27.69 11.18 -6.15
N ILE A 5 -27.45 10.20 -5.28
CA ILE A 5 -26.18 9.46 -5.21
C ILE A 5 -26.12 8.61 -6.47
N ASN A 6 -25.47 9.13 -7.52
CA ASN A 6 -25.29 8.41 -8.78
C ASN A 6 -24.77 6.98 -8.49
N PRO A 7 -25.51 5.92 -8.88
CA PRO A 7 -25.18 4.54 -8.52
C PRO A 7 -23.82 4.09 -9.06
N LYS A 8 -23.32 4.69 -10.16
CA LYS A 8 -21.97 4.44 -10.69
C LYS A 8 -20.86 4.90 -9.73
N ARG A 9 -21.12 5.91 -8.89
CA ARG A 9 -20.15 6.43 -7.90
C ARG A 9 -19.99 5.51 -6.69
N LEU A 10 -21.09 4.93 -6.21
CA LEU A 10 -21.08 3.90 -5.17
C LEU A 10 -20.41 2.62 -5.69
N SER A 11 -20.66 2.28 -6.96
CA SER A 11 -20.03 1.15 -7.62
C SER A 11 -18.51 1.25 -7.57
N GLY A 12 -17.90 2.38 -7.98
CA GLY A 12 -16.43 2.50 -8.06
C GLY A 12 -15.69 2.41 -6.72
N ALA A 13 -16.32 2.85 -5.63
CA ALA A 13 -15.74 2.69 -4.29
C ALA A 13 -15.72 1.22 -3.87
N SER A 14 -16.80 0.48 -4.17
CA SER A 14 -16.89 -0.95 -3.91
C SER A 14 -15.92 -1.74 -4.78
N LEU A 15 -15.81 -1.42 -6.07
CA LEU A 15 -14.83 -2.05 -6.97
C LEU A 15 -13.40 -1.86 -6.44
N LEU A 16 -13.02 -0.62 -6.09
CA LEU A 16 -11.71 -0.33 -5.51
C LEU A 16 -11.47 -1.08 -4.19
N TRP A 17 -12.50 -1.22 -3.36
CA TRP A 17 -12.44 -2.00 -2.13
C TRP A 17 -12.11 -3.47 -2.39
N TYR A 18 -12.82 -4.12 -3.33
CA TYR A 18 -12.58 -5.51 -3.69
C TYR A 18 -11.19 -5.69 -4.33
N THR A 19 -10.83 -4.82 -5.29
CA THR A 19 -9.51 -4.81 -5.91
C THR A 19 -8.38 -4.74 -4.87
N MET A 20 -8.48 -3.85 -3.88
CA MET A 20 -7.45 -3.75 -2.86
C MET A 20 -7.36 -5.04 -2.01
N GLY A 21 -8.49 -5.70 -1.76
CA GLY A 21 -8.51 -7.01 -1.12
C GLY A 21 -7.79 -8.08 -1.92
N GLU A 22 -8.04 -8.14 -3.23
CA GLU A 22 -7.36 -9.07 -4.15
C GLU A 22 -5.85 -8.81 -4.24
N VAL A 23 -5.44 -7.54 -4.30
CA VAL A 23 -4.01 -7.15 -4.27
C VAL A 23 -3.33 -7.73 -3.03
N PHE A 24 -3.98 -7.72 -1.87
CA PHE A 24 -3.43 -8.32 -0.66
C PHE A 24 -3.43 -9.85 -0.67
N THR A 25 -4.43 -10.49 -1.25
CA THR A 25 -4.42 -11.94 -1.46
C THR A 25 -3.21 -12.35 -2.31
N ILE A 26 -2.99 -11.65 -3.43
CA ILE A 26 -1.85 -11.87 -4.31
C ILE A 26 -0.53 -11.56 -3.57
N ALA A 27 -0.45 -10.42 -2.86
CA ALA A 27 0.73 -10.06 -2.10
C ALA A 27 1.09 -11.15 -1.07
N ARG A 28 0.10 -11.67 -0.35
CA ARG A 28 0.28 -12.74 0.64
C ARG A 28 0.82 -14.01 0.00
N GLU A 29 0.27 -14.45 -1.12
CA GLU A 29 0.74 -15.63 -1.85
C GLU A 29 2.18 -15.46 -2.34
N ARG A 30 2.52 -14.26 -2.83
CA ARG A 30 3.89 -13.91 -3.23
C ARG A 30 4.86 -13.87 -2.06
N VAL A 31 4.45 -13.34 -0.91
CA VAL A 31 5.29 -13.36 0.29
C VAL A 31 5.46 -14.77 0.83
N ALA A 32 4.42 -15.61 0.76
CA ALA A 32 4.50 -17.02 1.19
C ALA A 32 5.50 -17.82 0.34
N SER A 33 5.57 -17.55 -0.96
CA SER A 33 6.50 -18.17 -1.91
C SER A 33 7.88 -17.50 -1.96
N ALA A 34 8.06 -16.33 -1.34
CA ALA A 34 9.33 -15.61 -1.34
C ALA A 34 10.39 -16.31 -0.47
N SER A 35 11.66 -16.16 -0.87
CA SER A 35 12.78 -16.68 -0.10
C SER A 35 12.84 -16.07 1.31
N TYR A 36 13.44 -16.81 2.25
CA TYR A 36 13.67 -16.31 3.61
C TYR A 36 14.37 -14.94 3.61
N HIS A 37 15.36 -14.75 2.74
CA HIS A 37 16.10 -13.49 2.65
C HIS A 37 15.22 -12.32 2.20
N LEU A 38 14.33 -12.51 1.22
CA LEU A 38 13.42 -11.44 0.77
C LEU A 38 12.42 -11.06 1.87
N ARG A 39 11.90 -12.05 2.60
CA ARG A 39 11.02 -11.80 3.75
C ARG A 39 11.74 -11.06 4.87
N GLN A 40 12.98 -11.45 5.17
CA GLN A 40 13.79 -10.74 6.15
C GLN A 40 14.11 -9.32 5.70
N GLU A 41 14.48 -9.11 4.44
CA GLU A 41 14.75 -7.77 3.88
C GLU A 41 13.52 -6.85 3.93
N ALA A 42 12.32 -7.38 3.69
CA ALA A 42 11.08 -6.62 3.86
C ALA A 42 10.79 -6.29 5.35
N ALA A 43 11.38 -7.02 6.31
CA ALA A 43 11.09 -6.90 7.74
C ALA A 43 11.79 -5.73 8.41
N TRP A 44 12.84 -5.20 7.79
CA TRP A 44 13.69 -4.19 8.42
C TRP A 44 12.90 -2.90 8.69
N VAL A 45 13.15 -2.34 9.86
CA VAL A 45 12.56 -1.08 10.33
C VAL A 45 13.58 0.04 10.35
N GLU A 46 14.84 -0.33 10.54
CA GLU A 46 15.97 0.58 10.61
C GLU A 46 17.08 0.03 9.71
N ARG A 47 17.85 0.92 9.08
CA ARG A 47 18.97 0.50 8.23
C ARG A 47 20.00 -0.26 9.07
N ARG A 48 20.18 -1.54 8.76
CA ARG A 48 21.27 -2.39 9.29
C ARG A 48 21.28 -2.53 10.83
N SER A 49 20.13 -2.44 11.49
CA SER A 49 19.96 -2.76 12.91
C SER A 49 19.64 -4.24 13.13
N ASN A 50 20.46 -4.99 13.89
CA ASN A 50 20.18 -6.41 14.22
C ASN A 50 18.86 -6.61 15.00
N ASN A 51 18.18 -5.53 15.38
CA ASN A 51 16.84 -5.53 15.95
C ASN A 51 15.80 -5.77 14.85
N HIS A 52 15.63 -7.04 14.51
CA HIS A 52 14.51 -7.49 13.70
C HIS A 52 13.23 -7.08 14.43
N SER A 53 12.41 -6.21 13.83
CA SER A 53 11.04 -6.10 14.29
C SER A 53 10.38 -7.45 14.06
N GLY A 54 9.92 -8.09 15.13
CA GLY A 54 9.30 -9.42 15.09
C GLY A 54 8.04 -9.53 14.22
N ILE A 55 7.65 -8.43 13.54
CA ILE A 55 6.47 -8.26 12.72
C ILE A 55 6.49 -9.15 11.46
N LEU A 56 7.67 -9.56 10.95
CA LEU A 56 7.74 -10.58 9.87
C LEU A 56 8.44 -11.89 10.27
N THR A 57 9.18 -11.92 11.39
CA THR A 57 9.82 -13.17 11.85
C THR A 57 8.83 -14.09 12.56
N GLY A 58 7.81 -13.52 13.21
CA GLY A 58 6.52 -14.19 13.36
C GLY A 58 5.66 -13.73 12.19
N GLN A 59 5.30 -14.63 11.28
CA GLN A 59 4.22 -14.33 10.32
C GLN A 59 3.09 -13.69 11.13
N PRO A 60 2.59 -12.49 10.77
CA PRO A 60 1.30 -12.09 11.31
C PRO A 60 0.37 -13.26 10.98
N GLY A 61 -0.32 -13.81 11.98
CA GLY A 61 -1.31 -14.85 11.73
C GLY A 61 -2.22 -14.38 10.58
N CYS A 62 -2.85 -15.30 9.86
CA CYS A 62 -3.69 -14.98 8.70
C CYS A 62 -4.63 -13.76 8.94
N ASP A 63 -5.08 -13.59 10.19
CA ASP A 63 -5.91 -12.48 10.67
C ASP A 63 -5.24 -11.09 10.59
N GLY A 64 -3.93 -10.97 10.82
CA GLY A 64 -3.22 -9.68 10.80
C GLY A 64 -3.04 -9.12 9.38
N ILE A 65 -2.84 -10.00 8.40
CA ILE A 65 -2.76 -9.61 6.98
C ILE A 65 -4.12 -9.10 6.50
N MET A 66 -5.20 -9.82 6.83
CA MET A 66 -6.55 -9.42 6.45
C MET A 66 -6.98 -8.13 7.14
N THR A 67 -6.57 -7.91 8.39
CA THR A 67 -6.83 -6.66 9.12
C THR A 67 -6.10 -5.48 8.49
N GLY A 68 -4.83 -5.62 8.11
CA GLY A 68 -4.13 -4.55 7.38
C GLY A 68 -4.63 -4.34 5.95
N ALA A 69 -5.08 -5.40 5.27
CA ALA A 69 -5.79 -5.27 3.99
C ALA A 69 -7.04 -4.40 4.15
N TYR A 70 -7.80 -4.61 5.24
CA TYR A 70 -8.95 -3.78 5.59
C TYR A 70 -8.58 -2.31 5.83
N GLN A 71 -7.47 -2.01 6.52
CA GLN A 71 -7.03 -0.62 6.70
C GLN A 71 -6.68 0.03 5.36
N TRP A 72 -5.96 -0.66 4.49
CA TRP A 72 -5.62 -0.17 3.16
C TRP A 72 -6.85 0.03 2.26
N GLN A 73 -7.82 -0.89 2.30
CA GLN A 73 -9.12 -0.74 1.66
C GLN A 73 -9.83 0.56 2.10
N ARG A 74 -9.80 0.86 3.40
CA ARG A 74 -10.33 2.13 3.91
C ARG A 74 -9.52 3.33 3.42
N ILE A 75 -8.18 3.26 3.42
CA ILE A 75 -7.29 4.34 2.95
C ILE A 75 -7.60 4.71 1.50
N VAL A 76 -7.60 3.74 0.58
CA VAL A 76 -7.84 4.01 -0.85
C VAL A 76 -9.27 4.52 -1.09
N THR A 77 -10.24 3.99 -0.34
CA THR A 77 -11.65 4.42 -0.42
C THR A 77 -11.85 5.85 0.08
N VAL A 78 -11.10 6.28 1.11
CA VAL A 78 -11.12 7.66 1.60
C VAL A 78 -10.69 8.63 0.51
N PHE A 79 -9.64 8.32 -0.25
CA PHE A 79 -9.22 9.15 -1.38
C PHE A 79 -10.28 9.20 -2.47
N TYR A 80 -10.79 8.04 -2.90
CA TYR A 80 -11.86 7.95 -3.90
C TYR A 80 -13.08 8.78 -3.52
N ARG A 81 -13.60 8.61 -2.30
CA ARG A 81 -14.73 9.38 -1.79
C ARG A 81 -14.42 10.87 -1.71
N SER A 82 -13.24 11.26 -1.22
CA SER A 82 -12.87 12.67 -1.08
C SER A 82 -12.79 13.42 -2.42
N LYS A 83 -12.42 12.72 -3.50
CA LYS A 83 -12.33 13.32 -4.85
C LYS A 83 -13.67 13.41 -5.57
N ILE A 84 -14.59 12.47 -5.29
CA ILE A 84 -15.89 12.36 -5.98
C ILE A 84 -17.03 13.05 -5.21
N GLN A 85 -16.88 13.23 -3.90
CA GLN A 85 -17.87 13.91 -3.07
C GLN A 85 -18.12 15.36 -3.51
N ASN A 86 -19.36 15.80 -3.27
CA ASN A 86 -19.87 17.14 -3.57
C ASN A 86 -18.87 18.22 -3.08
N PRO A 87 -18.48 19.20 -3.93
CA PRO A 87 -17.57 20.28 -3.55
C PRO A 87 -17.98 21.07 -2.30
N ARG A 88 -19.25 21.01 -1.91
CA ARG A 88 -19.80 21.71 -0.74
C ARG A 88 -19.42 21.09 0.61
N ARG A 89 -18.93 19.85 0.66
CA ARG A 89 -18.44 19.26 1.93
C ARG A 89 -16.98 19.65 2.17
N PRO A 90 -16.59 19.94 3.43
CA PRO A 90 -15.21 20.23 3.76
C PRO A 90 -14.33 19.04 3.38
N ARG A 91 -13.33 19.28 2.55
CA ARG A 91 -12.39 18.26 2.08
C ARG A 91 -11.15 18.22 2.97
N PRO A 92 -10.60 17.02 3.24
CA PRO A 92 -9.29 16.90 3.87
C PRO A 92 -8.24 17.70 3.09
N ARG A 93 -7.38 18.44 3.79
CA ARG A 93 -6.42 19.38 3.19
C ARG A 93 -5.10 18.74 2.75
N TYR A 94 -5.09 17.45 2.46
CA TYR A 94 -3.88 16.80 1.94
C TYR A 94 -3.57 17.25 0.50
N ARG A 95 -2.30 17.11 0.09
CA ARG A 95 -1.86 17.41 -1.28
C ARG A 95 -1.15 16.22 -1.87
N PHE A 96 -1.61 15.77 -3.04
CA PHE A 96 -0.85 14.80 -3.81
C PHE A 96 0.39 15.46 -4.40
N THR A 97 1.50 14.73 -4.36
CA THR A 97 2.63 15.03 -5.24
C THR A 97 2.23 14.80 -6.70
N GLU A 98 3.00 15.33 -7.65
CA GLU A 98 2.76 15.08 -9.08
C GLU A 98 2.70 13.57 -9.40
N GLN A 99 3.56 12.78 -8.76
CA GLN A 99 3.61 11.33 -8.95
C GLN A 99 2.40 10.61 -8.34
N GLN A 100 1.98 11.01 -7.13
CA GLN A 100 0.75 10.49 -6.51
C GLN A 100 -0.49 10.87 -7.32
N LEU A 101 -0.52 12.07 -7.89
CA LEU A 101 -1.62 12.53 -8.73
C LEU A 101 -1.67 11.77 -10.06
N ARG A 102 -0.52 11.46 -10.66
CA ARG A 102 -0.41 10.63 -11.86
C ARG A 102 -0.97 9.22 -11.60
N SER A 103 -0.41 8.52 -10.61
CA SER A 103 -0.87 7.17 -10.23
C SER A 103 -2.36 7.14 -9.85
N TRP A 104 -2.85 8.19 -9.16
CA TRP A 104 -4.29 8.35 -8.90
C TRP A 104 -5.14 8.44 -10.17
N ARG A 105 -4.71 9.23 -11.18
CA ARG A 105 -5.46 9.36 -12.44
C ARG A 105 -5.52 8.04 -13.20
N GLU A 106 -4.43 7.28 -13.19
CA GLU A 106 -4.37 5.96 -13.83
C GLU A 106 -5.28 4.95 -13.12
N LEU A 107 -5.26 4.91 -11.79
CA LEU A 107 -6.20 4.13 -10.99
C LEU A 107 -7.64 4.53 -11.29
N TYR A 108 -7.93 5.82 -11.34
CA TYR A 108 -9.28 6.32 -11.62
C TYR A 108 -9.75 5.95 -13.05
N ALA A 109 -8.86 6.00 -14.04
CA ALA A 109 -9.15 5.57 -15.40
C ALA A 109 -9.41 4.05 -15.47
N ALA A 110 -8.60 3.24 -14.78
CA ALA A 110 -8.79 1.79 -14.71
C ALA A 110 -10.11 1.39 -14.03
N ILE A 111 -10.53 2.12 -12.99
CA ILE A 111 -11.85 1.95 -12.38
C ILE A 111 -12.96 2.22 -13.41
N GLY A 112 -12.81 3.26 -14.23
CA GLY A 112 -13.76 3.58 -15.30
C GLY A 112 -13.84 2.49 -16.38
N ALA A 113 -12.70 1.91 -16.77
CA ALA A 113 -12.64 0.83 -17.75
C ALA A 113 -13.23 -0.48 -17.23
N GLY A 114 -13.06 -0.81 -15.95
CA GLY A 114 -13.64 -2.00 -15.32
C GLY A 114 -15.18 -2.02 -15.28
N TYR A 115 -15.84 -0.89 -15.56
CA TYR A 115 -17.30 -0.82 -15.77
C TYR A 115 -17.75 -1.10 -17.20
N SER A 116 -16.81 -1.11 -18.15
CA SER A 116 -17.11 -1.26 -19.58
C SER A 116 -16.92 -2.68 -20.11
N GLU A 117 -16.33 -3.60 -19.35
CA GLU A 117 -16.30 -5.02 -19.71
C GLU A 117 -17.61 -5.69 -19.24
N PRO A 118 -18.47 -6.17 -20.17
CA PRO A 118 -19.60 -7.01 -19.81
C PRO A 118 -19.07 -8.38 -19.35
N PRO A 119 -19.61 -8.97 -18.27
CA PRO A 119 -19.30 -10.34 -17.90
C PRO A 119 -20.13 -11.29 -18.76
N ASP A 120 -19.66 -11.65 -19.95
CA ASP A 120 -20.29 -12.72 -20.72
C ASP A 120 -19.29 -13.64 -21.45
N MET A 121 -19.38 -14.90 -21.00
CA MET A 121 -19.13 -16.18 -21.67
C MET A 121 -17.76 -16.87 -21.51
N PRO A 122 -17.77 -18.17 -21.11
CA PRO A 122 -16.59 -18.96 -20.89
C PRO A 122 -15.92 -19.28 -22.23
N SER A 123 -14.66 -18.88 -22.36
CA SER A 123 -13.81 -19.31 -23.46
C SER A 123 -13.53 -20.82 -23.31
N SER A 124 -13.69 -21.55 -24.40
CA SER A 124 -13.57 -23.02 -24.50
C SER A 124 -12.33 -23.61 -23.81
N PRO A 125 -12.41 -24.82 -23.27
CA PRO A 125 -11.29 -25.48 -22.61
C PRO A 125 -10.50 -26.26 -23.66
N ASP A 126 -9.57 -25.62 -24.35
CA ASP A 126 -8.53 -26.37 -25.09
C ASP A 126 -7.31 -25.48 -25.33
N SER A 127 -6.43 -25.43 -24.33
CA SER A 127 -5.02 -25.09 -24.49
C SER A 127 -4.27 -25.70 -23.30
N ASN A 128 -3.65 -26.85 -23.54
CA ASN A 128 -2.66 -27.44 -22.64
C ASN A 128 -1.44 -26.50 -22.55
N GLU A 129 -1.41 -25.63 -21.54
CA GLU A 129 -0.18 -24.99 -21.09
C GLU A 129 0.16 -25.50 -19.69
N HIS A 130 1.13 -26.41 -19.67
CA HIS A 130 1.88 -26.75 -18.46
C HIS A 130 2.97 -25.69 -18.28
N LEU A 131 2.56 -24.46 -17.94
CA LEU A 131 3.42 -23.41 -17.39
C LEU A 131 2.77 -22.97 -16.08
N ASP A 132 3.51 -23.02 -14.97
CA ASP A 132 3.07 -22.54 -13.67
C ASP A 132 2.35 -21.18 -13.83
N PRO A 133 1.07 -21.04 -13.43
CA PRO A 133 0.38 -19.77 -13.56
C PRO A 133 0.95 -18.85 -12.49
N THR A 134 1.98 -18.08 -12.82
CA THR A 134 2.34 -16.93 -11.99
C THR A 134 1.15 -15.98 -12.06
N PRO A 135 0.38 -15.75 -10.98
CA PRO A 135 -0.75 -14.82 -11.05
C PRO A 135 -0.24 -13.43 -11.46
N THR A 136 -0.66 -13.00 -12.65
CA THR A 136 -0.45 -11.67 -13.19
C THR A 136 -1.55 -10.76 -12.62
N LEU A 137 -1.18 -9.56 -12.18
CA LEU A 137 -2.17 -8.61 -11.66
C LEU A 137 -2.92 -7.98 -12.82
N THR A 138 -4.22 -7.74 -12.65
CA THR A 138 -4.99 -6.98 -13.64
C THR A 138 -4.52 -5.52 -13.69
N THR A 139 -4.82 -4.80 -14.77
CA THR A 139 -4.49 -3.36 -14.92
C THR A 139 -5.00 -2.54 -13.73
N LEU A 140 -6.19 -2.86 -13.23
CA LEU A 140 -6.80 -2.19 -12.08
C LEU A 140 -6.04 -2.50 -10.78
N GLN A 141 -5.69 -3.76 -10.55
CA GLN A 141 -4.90 -4.19 -9.38
C GLN A 141 -3.49 -3.57 -9.42
N ALA A 142 -2.85 -3.53 -10.60
CA ALA A 142 -1.55 -2.90 -10.84
C ALA A 142 -1.57 -1.40 -10.48
N ALA A 143 -2.56 -0.67 -11.02
CA ALA A 143 -2.72 0.75 -10.74
C ALA A 143 -3.04 1.03 -9.26
N CYS A 144 -3.78 0.12 -8.60
CA CYS A 144 -4.08 0.21 -7.18
C CYS A 144 -2.82 0.04 -6.32
N LEU A 145 -2.01 -0.98 -6.62
CA LEU A 145 -0.72 -1.21 -5.98
C LEU A 145 0.23 -0.02 -6.18
N GLU A 146 0.37 0.47 -7.42
CA GLU A 146 1.23 1.61 -7.74
C GLU A 146 0.82 2.85 -6.93
N PHE A 147 -0.47 3.15 -6.87
CA PHE A 147 -0.96 4.26 -6.07
C PHE A 147 -0.58 4.11 -4.58
N CYS A 148 -0.70 2.91 -4.01
CA CYS A 148 -0.28 2.65 -2.62
C CYS A 148 1.23 2.84 -2.42
N ILE A 149 2.06 2.40 -3.38
CA ILE A 149 3.51 2.62 -3.35
C ILE A 149 3.84 4.10 -3.42
N GLN A 150 3.15 4.88 -4.26
CA GLN A 150 3.36 6.34 -4.33
C GLN A 150 2.89 7.09 -3.09
N LEU A 151 1.90 6.56 -2.35
CA LEU A 151 1.53 7.08 -1.04
C LEU A 151 2.64 6.88 0.00
N LEU A 152 3.33 5.73 -0.04
CA LEU A 152 4.47 5.43 0.83
C LEU A 152 5.73 6.22 0.42
N ASN A 153 5.96 6.38 -0.88
CA ASN A 153 7.11 7.07 -1.48
C ASN A 153 6.93 8.60 -1.50
N GLN A 154 6.78 9.20 -0.33
CA GLN A 154 6.71 10.65 -0.15
C GLN A 154 7.71 11.11 0.90
N TRP A 155 8.23 12.33 0.74
CA TRP A 155 8.96 13.03 1.80
C TRP A 155 8.06 14.04 2.50
N VAL A 156 8.06 13.97 3.82
CA VAL A 156 7.26 14.79 4.74
C VAL A 156 8.19 15.84 5.34
N MET A 157 8.21 17.03 4.74
CA MET A 157 9.21 18.07 5.09
C MET A 157 8.62 19.25 5.86
N ARG A 158 7.39 19.69 5.54
CA ARG A 158 6.85 20.96 6.05
C ARG A 158 5.74 20.80 7.08
N ARG A 159 4.75 19.96 6.77
CA ARG A 159 3.64 19.62 7.67
C ARG A 159 3.29 18.15 7.46
N ASP A 160 3.21 17.40 8.54
CA ASP A 160 2.92 15.97 8.47
C ASP A 160 1.59 15.69 7.77
N TYR A 161 0.57 16.49 8.08
CA TYR A 161 -0.75 16.39 7.51
C TYR A 161 -0.88 16.83 6.05
N ASP A 162 0.18 17.38 5.43
CA ASP A 162 0.22 17.56 3.98
C ASP A 162 0.39 16.20 3.28
N SER A 163 0.94 15.19 3.97
CA SER A 163 0.99 13.81 3.47
C SER A 163 -0.42 13.23 3.36
N PRO A 164 -0.84 12.76 2.17
CA PRO A 164 -2.12 12.10 2.00
C PRO A 164 -2.25 10.86 2.89
N LEU A 165 -1.19 10.06 3.01
CA LEU A 165 -1.23 8.83 3.81
C LEU A 165 -1.43 9.13 5.29
N ILE A 166 -0.67 10.08 5.85
CA ILE A 166 -0.84 10.52 7.25
C ILE A 166 -2.26 11.06 7.46
N CYS A 167 -2.75 11.90 6.53
CA CYS A 167 -4.11 12.42 6.59
C CYS A 167 -5.17 11.32 6.55
N ALA A 168 -4.98 10.29 5.71
CA ALA A 168 -5.87 9.13 5.64
C ALA A 168 -5.88 8.34 6.95
N LEU A 169 -4.72 8.08 7.56
CA LEU A 169 -4.62 7.41 8.85
C LEU A 169 -5.37 8.16 9.94
N CYS A 170 -5.25 9.50 9.99
CA CYS A 170 -6.02 10.31 10.93
C CYS A 170 -7.52 10.22 10.68
N MET A 171 -7.96 10.20 9.41
CA MET A 171 -9.37 9.98 9.08
C MET A 171 -9.86 8.59 9.47
N LEU A 172 -9.02 7.56 9.40
CA LEU A 172 -9.38 6.21 9.86
C LEU A 172 -9.59 6.15 11.38
N ALA A 173 -8.89 7.01 12.11
CA ALA A 173 -8.95 7.13 13.56
C ALA A 173 -10.10 8.03 14.04
N THR A 174 -10.78 8.74 13.14
CA THR A 174 -11.97 9.53 13.48
C THR A 174 -13.24 8.71 13.29
N THR A 175 -14.06 8.65 14.34
CA THR A 175 -15.40 8.05 14.34
C THR A 175 -16.45 9.12 14.60
N ASN A 176 -17.73 8.78 14.48
CA ASN A 176 -18.82 9.68 14.86
C ASN A 176 -18.79 10.08 16.34
N ALA A 177 -18.19 9.26 17.20
CA ALA A 177 -18.03 9.50 18.63
C ALA A 177 -16.74 10.26 19.00
N GLY A 178 -15.94 10.64 18.01
CA GLY A 178 -14.64 11.29 18.21
C GLY A 178 -13.46 10.39 17.80
N PHE A 179 -12.28 10.72 18.31
CA PHE A 179 -11.05 9.99 18.00
C PHE A 179 -11.01 8.64 18.73
N VAL A 180 -10.52 7.59 18.05
CA VAL A 180 -10.34 6.27 18.66
C VAL A 180 -9.37 6.33 19.84
N SER A 181 -9.42 5.32 20.72
CA SER A 181 -8.46 5.23 21.83
C SER A 181 -7.02 5.18 21.30
N PRO A 182 -6.02 5.62 22.10
CA PRO A 182 -4.61 5.49 21.73
C PRO A 182 -4.25 4.07 21.31
N ASP A 183 -4.78 3.07 22.01
CA ASP A 183 -4.57 1.66 21.68
C ASP A 183 -5.15 1.27 20.33
N GLY A 184 -6.37 1.72 20.02
CA GLY A 184 -6.99 1.49 18.72
C GLY A 184 -6.21 2.15 17.60
N TYR A 185 -5.67 3.35 17.84
CA TYR A 185 -4.86 4.02 16.83
C TYR A 185 -3.52 3.32 16.59
N ILE A 186 -2.84 2.87 17.65
CA ILE A 186 -1.61 2.08 17.54
C ILE A 186 -1.87 0.80 16.74
N THR A 187 -2.99 0.11 16.96
CA THR A 187 -3.35 -1.08 16.17
C THR A 187 -3.50 -0.76 14.68
N ILE A 188 -4.17 0.34 14.32
CA ILE A 188 -4.26 0.79 12.91
C ILE A 188 -2.86 1.02 12.33
N LEU A 189 -1.96 1.64 13.09
CA LEU A 189 -0.58 1.85 12.65
C LEU A 189 0.16 0.52 12.48
N SER A 190 0.07 -0.41 13.44
CA SER A 190 0.70 -1.74 13.36
C SER A 190 0.25 -2.49 12.10
N ASP A 191 -1.05 -2.49 11.83
CA ASP A 191 -1.66 -3.13 10.67
C ASP A 191 -1.11 -2.56 9.36
N VAL A 192 -1.10 -1.23 9.23
CA VAL A 192 -0.63 -0.55 8.01
C VAL A 192 0.88 -0.71 7.85
N ILE A 193 1.67 -0.55 8.91
CA ILE A 193 3.14 -0.75 8.89
C ILE A 193 3.47 -2.18 8.44
N GLY A 194 2.81 -3.18 9.03
CA GLY A 194 3.03 -4.59 8.71
C GLY A 194 2.68 -4.90 7.25
N THR A 195 1.48 -4.51 6.82
CA THR A 195 0.96 -4.85 5.48
C THR A 195 1.58 -4.02 4.35
N SER A 196 2.08 -2.81 4.62
CA SER A 196 2.85 -2.02 3.65
C SER A 196 4.04 -2.79 3.08
N ARG A 197 4.70 -3.62 3.90
CA ARG A 197 5.86 -4.44 3.48
C ARG A 197 5.48 -5.48 2.44
N TYR A 198 4.27 -6.03 2.51
CA TYR A 198 3.74 -6.97 1.52
C TYR A 198 3.54 -6.28 0.18
N LEU A 199 3.03 -5.04 0.19
CA LEU A 199 2.88 -4.23 -1.03
C LEU A 199 4.23 -3.91 -1.66
N VAL A 200 5.23 -3.51 -0.87
CA VAL A 200 6.57 -3.21 -1.38
C VAL A 200 7.25 -4.46 -1.95
N LEU A 201 7.15 -5.61 -1.27
CA LEU A 201 7.71 -6.86 -1.77
C LEU A 201 7.02 -7.31 -3.06
N LEU A 202 5.69 -7.22 -3.12
CA LEU A 202 4.93 -7.49 -4.34
C LEU A 202 5.37 -6.56 -5.47
N HIS A 203 5.48 -5.26 -5.21
CA HIS A 203 5.86 -4.28 -6.23
C HIS A 203 7.29 -4.49 -6.75
N ALA A 204 8.24 -4.76 -5.85
CA ALA A 204 9.61 -5.09 -6.22
C ALA A 204 9.66 -6.31 -7.14
N TRP A 205 8.83 -7.33 -6.88
CA TRP A 205 8.75 -8.53 -7.72
C TRP A 205 8.24 -8.21 -9.12
N ILE A 206 7.15 -7.43 -9.24
CA ILE A 206 6.58 -7.11 -10.56
C ILE A 206 7.55 -6.25 -11.40
N ILE A 207 8.29 -5.32 -10.78
CA ILE A 207 9.32 -4.53 -11.49
C ILE A 207 10.42 -5.43 -12.09
N THR A 208 10.80 -6.48 -11.36
CA THR A 208 11.86 -7.41 -11.80
C THR A 208 11.37 -8.49 -12.74
N ASN A 209 10.07 -8.76 -12.74
CA ASN A 209 9.40 -9.72 -13.59
C ASN A 209 8.27 -9.03 -14.36
N PRO A 210 8.59 -8.04 -15.23
CA PRO A 210 7.57 -7.27 -15.90
C PRO A 210 6.81 -8.14 -16.88
N ASP A 211 5.49 -8.21 -16.70
CA ASP A 211 4.59 -8.71 -17.73
C ASP A 211 4.46 -7.64 -18.83
N PRO A 212 4.73 -7.96 -20.11
CA PRO A 212 4.57 -7.04 -21.24
C PRO A 212 3.18 -6.40 -21.35
N GLN A 213 2.13 -7.04 -20.82
CA GLN A 213 0.73 -6.58 -20.97
C GLN A 213 0.22 -5.72 -19.82
N MET A 214 0.92 -5.67 -18.68
CA MET A 214 0.37 -5.16 -17.42
C MET A 214 0.71 -3.69 -17.11
N TYR A 215 1.84 -3.17 -17.60
CA TYR A 215 2.28 -1.82 -17.29
C TYR A 215 1.91 -0.80 -18.36
N SER A 216 1.38 0.34 -17.93
CA SER A 216 1.37 1.56 -18.75
C SER A 216 2.80 1.81 -19.28
N PRO A 217 2.99 2.03 -20.60
CA PRO A 217 4.32 2.22 -21.19
C PRO A 217 5.14 3.29 -20.44
N ILE A 218 4.48 4.32 -19.91
CA ILE A 218 5.11 5.43 -19.20
C ILE A 218 5.63 5.00 -17.81
N GLN A 219 4.86 4.21 -17.07
CA GLN A 219 5.28 3.69 -15.76
C GLN A 219 6.35 2.61 -15.89
N ALA A 220 6.23 1.78 -16.93
CA ALA A 220 7.27 0.86 -17.32
C ALA A 220 8.57 1.63 -17.58
N ILE A 221 8.54 2.77 -18.29
CA ILE A 221 9.72 3.62 -18.54
C ILE A 221 10.28 4.24 -17.26
N GLU A 222 9.46 4.75 -16.36
CA GLU A 222 9.94 5.39 -15.11
C GLU A 222 10.61 4.38 -14.19
N TRP A 223 9.95 3.26 -13.89
CA TRP A 223 10.52 2.21 -13.06
C TRP A 223 11.63 1.43 -13.77
N LYS A 224 11.60 1.31 -15.10
CA LYS A 224 12.74 0.82 -15.90
C LYS A 224 13.91 1.78 -15.83
N SER A 225 13.71 3.09 -15.89
CA SER A 225 14.79 4.07 -15.75
C SER A 225 15.37 4.06 -14.34
N ILE A 226 14.51 3.99 -13.31
CA ILE A 226 14.92 3.79 -11.92
C ILE A 226 15.69 2.48 -11.78
N ARG A 227 15.16 1.35 -12.26
CA ARG A 227 15.80 0.03 -12.25
C ARG A 227 17.14 0.03 -12.99
N ASP A 228 17.18 0.52 -14.22
CA ASP A 228 18.34 0.52 -15.10
C ASP A 228 19.41 1.51 -14.59
N GLY A 229 19.00 2.63 -13.96
CA GLY A 229 19.88 3.56 -13.24
C GLY A 229 20.39 3.03 -11.90
N LEU A 230 19.60 2.21 -11.20
CA LEU A 230 19.97 1.55 -9.94
C LEU A 230 20.90 0.36 -10.17
N LEU A 231 20.63 -0.46 -11.19
CA LEU A 231 21.53 -1.51 -11.67
C LEU A 231 22.89 -0.95 -12.08
N LYS A 232 22.94 0.30 -12.54
CA LYS A 232 24.20 0.97 -12.92
C LYS A 232 24.95 1.64 -11.77
N SER A 233 24.29 2.08 -10.69
CA SER A 233 24.91 3.00 -9.70
C SER A 233 25.02 2.50 -8.27
N ARG A 234 24.23 1.51 -7.83
CA ARG A 234 24.21 1.14 -6.40
C ARG A 234 23.99 -0.34 -6.07
N ILE A 235 23.89 -1.19 -7.08
CA ILE A 235 23.70 -2.64 -6.93
C ILE A 235 24.97 -3.35 -7.40
N GLN A 236 26.04 -3.29 -6.60
CA GLN A 236 27.14 -4.25 -6.73
C GLN A 236 26.86 -5.53 -5.92
N ASP A 237 25.92 -5.50 -4.96
CA ASP A 237 25.80 -6.55 -3.93
C ASP A 237 24.56 -7.47 -4.04
N ALA A 238 23.53 -7.16 -4.85
CA ALA A 238 22.35 -8.05 -5.02
C ALA A 238 21.47 -7.74 -6.25
N PRO A 239 21.60 -8.46 -7.39
CA PRO A 239 20.74 -8.29 -8.55
C PRO A 239 19.30 -8.78 -8.31
N GLY A 240 18.36 -8.35 -9.17
CA GLY A 240 16.97 -8.83 -9.16
C GLY A 240 16.11 -8.22 -8.06
N THR A 241 15.07 -8.95 -7.61
CA THR A 241 14.03 -8.46 -6.69
C THR A 241 14.60 -7.91 -5.39
N MET A 242 15.68 -8.53 -4.90
CA MET A 242 16.38 -8.10 -3.67
C MET A 242 16.94 -6.67 -3.79
N GLY A 243 17.58 -6.33 -4.92
CA GLY A 243 18.14 -5.00 -5.14
C GLY A 243 17.06 -3.91 -5.21
N VAL A 244 15.94 -4.20 -5.88
CA VAL A 244 14.79 -3.28 -5.96
C VAL A 244 14.14 -3.12 -4.58
N LEU A 245 13.91 -4.22 -3.87
CA LEU A 245 13.35 -4.21 -2.52
C LEU A 245 14.21 -3.36 -1.57
N ARG A 246 15.53 -3.61 -1.52
CA ARG A 246 16.47 -2.81 -0.71
C ARG A 246 16.36 -1.32 -0.99
N PHE A 247 16.33 -0.94 -2.26
CA PHE A 247 16.18 0.45 -2.64
C PHE A 247 14.88 1.07 -2.10
N MET A 248 13.75 0.37 -2.25
CA MET A 248 12.47 0.85 -1.74
C MET A 248 12.49 0.95 -0.21
N MET A 249 13.08 -0.05 0.46
CA MET A 249 13.22 -0.07 1.91
C MET A 249 14.03 1.13 2.42
N ASP A 250 15.18 1.38 1.79
CA ASP A 250 16.07 2.50 2.10
C ASP A 250 15.48 3.86 1.75
N ARG A 251 14.60 3.92 0.75
CA ARG A 251 14.04 5.17 0.26
C ARG A 251 12.88 5.66 1.11
N PHE A 252 11.99 4.77 1.55
CA PHE A 252 10.75 5.19 2.20
C PHE A 252 10.15 4.23 3.23
N MET A 253 10.73 3.07 3.53
CA MET A 253 10.14 2.14 4.54
C MET A 253 10.85 2.11 5.88
N THR A 254 11.99 2.80 6.01
CA THR A 254 12.84 2.75 7.20
C THR A 254 12.88 4.10 7.93
N ILE A 255 13.23 4.06 9.21
CA ILE A 255 13.48 5.26 10.01
C ILE A 255 14.60 6.11 9.36
N GLY A 256 14.45 7.44 9.42
CA GLY A 256 15.43 8.38 8.84
C GLY A 256 15.20 8.71 7.36
N THR A 257 14.10 8.22 6.76
CA THR A 257 13.71 8.54 5.38
C THR A 257 12.83 9.78 5.24
N TYR A 258 12.39 10.36 6.36
CA TYR A 258 11.37 11.43 6.40
C TYR A 258 10.09 11.06 5.63
N SER A 259 9.79 9.76 5.53
CA SER A 259 8.61 9.27 4.84
C SER A 259 7.41 9.14 5.79
N PRO A 260 6.19 8.91 5.26
CA PRO A 260 5.07 8.49 6.08
C PRO A 260 5.36 7.24 6.92
N MET A 261 6.19 6.31 6.43
CA MET A 261 6.58 5.13 7.21
C MET A 261 7.42 5.51 8.43
N HIS A 262 8.39 6.42 8.27
CA HIS A 262 9.16 6.94 9.41
C HIS A 262 8.23 7.57 10.45
N TRP A 263 7.28 8.41 10.01
CA TRP A 263 6.29 9.00 10.90
C TRP A 263 5.43 7.95 11.63
N MET A 264 4.95 6.93 10.91
CA MET A 264 4.16 5.84 11.49
C MET A 264 4.96 5.04 12.52
N LEU A 265 6.23 4.74 12.23
CA LEU A 265 7.13 3.99 13.11
C LEU A 265 7.43 4.75 14.40
N ASP A 266 7.73 6.05 14.30
CA ASP A 266 8.00 6.92 15.44
C ASP A 266 6.76 7.05 16.33
N LEU A 267 5.59 7.29 15.73
CA LEU A 267 4.34 7.43 16.47
C LEU A 267 3.90 6.10 17.11
N HIS A 268 4.10 4.98 16.42
CA HIS A 268 3.84 3.66 16.96
C HIS A 268 4.76 3.36 18.16
N ALA A 269 6.06 3.67 18.06
CA ALA A 269 7.01 3.49 19.15
C ALA A 269 6.63 4.33 20.37
N PHE A 270 6.30 5.60 20.17
CA PHE A 270 5.79 6.48 21.23
C PHE A 270 4.52 5.93 21.87
N GLY A 271 3.58 5.43 21.06
CA GLY A 271 2.34 4.85 21.54
C GLY A 271 2.56 3.59 22.40
N VAL A 272 3.47 2.71 21.98
CA VAL A 272 3.84 1.51 22.76
C VAL A 272 4.50 1.91 24.07
N GLU A 273 5.41 2.89 24.06
CA GLU A 273 6.04 3.41 25.26
C GLU A 273 5.00 4.03 26.22
N LEU A 274 4.05 4.79 25.68
CA LEU A 274 2.96 5.34 26.46
C LEU A 274 2.15 4.22 27.11
N ARG A 275 1.76 3.18 26.35
CA ARG A 275 1.04 2.00 26.88
C ARG A 275 1.80 1.32 28.01
N LEU A 276 3.12 1.15 27.88
CA LEU A 276 3.94 0.55 28.94
C LEU A 276 4.00 1.43 30.20
N ARG A 277 4.08 2.75 30.02
CA ARG A 277 4.16 3.73 31.13
C ARG A 277 2.80 3.95 31.80
N THR A 278 1.69 3.94 31.06
CA THR A 278 0.33 4.18 31.57
C THR A 278 -0.40 2.90 31.96
N GLY A 279 0.02 1.73 31.45
CA GLY A 279 -0.50 0.42 31.82
C GLY A 279 -0.29 0.05 33.29
N PHE A 280 0.58 0.76 34.01
CA PHE A 280 0.70 0.69 35.49
C PHE A 280 -0.30 1.57 36.24
N ARG A 281 -1.17 2.35 35.55
CA ARG A 281 -2.06 3.35 36.18
C ARG A 281 -3.55 3.19 35.87
N TYR A 282 -3.97 2.13 35.19
CA TYR A 282 -5.38 1.80 35.01
C TYR A 282 -5.76 0.52 35.77
N GLN A 283 -5.55 0.54 37.09
CA GLN A 283 -6.43 -0.17 38.03
C GLN A 283 -7.21 0.91 38.78
N VAL A 284 -8.46 1.13 38.37
CA VAL A 284 -9.49 1.81 39.15
C VAL A 284 -10.59 0.81 39.37
#